data_AF-A0A3L7X0V5-F1
#
_entry.id   AF-A0A3L7X0V5-F1
#
_cell.length_a   1.000
_cell.length_b   1.000
_cell.length_c   1.000
_cell.angle_alpha   90.00
_cell.angle_beta   90.00
_cell.angle_gamma   90.00
#
_symmetry.space_group_name_H-M   'P 1'
#
loop_
_entity.id
_entity.type
_entity.pdbx_description
1 polymer ?
#
loop_
_entity_poly.entity_id
_entity_poly.type
_entity_poly.pdbx_seq_one_letter_code
_entity_poly.pdbx_strand_id
1 'polypeptide(L)'
;MQTNERAHRAILQSIAQRAMVERGLLADFSAAALAELDRLEPATGANGESVRDLTQLLWASIDNDDSRDLDQLTVAEALPGDQAKIRVAIADIDALVKNGLAIDAHARHNTTSVYTAAQIFPMLPEKLSTDLTSLNFAEERLAVVVEMVIGPDGSVQSSDIYRARVRNRAKLAYQSVAVWLDGTGSLPVEAASVDGLAENLRIQDRAAQSLKKLRHLHGALSLDTVEAKPIFDGDQMRDLAAEEKNRAKEIIEDFMIAANGVTARYLAAKNYPSIRRVVRTPKRWERIVELAQEHDFNLPDAPDSAALDAFLVKAKASDPQRFPDLSLAVIKLLGAGEYVAEAPGETAPGHFGLAVKDYAHSTAPNRRYSDLITQRLLKAALAGHAAPYGYAELETLATHLSAQENAANKVERQVAKSAAALLLEARIGEQFDAFVTGAAEKGTWVRLLRIPVEGRVMAGFEGVDVGDRMRVQLLSVDVERGFIDFKRIGPNLQRRER
;
A
#
# COMPACT_ATOMS: atom_id res chain seq x y z
N MET A 1 12.72 -16.77 41.78
CA MET A 1 11.66 -16.81 40.75
C MET A 1 11.29 -15.36 40.44
N GLN A 2 12.06 -14.69 39.60
CA GLN A 2 11.71 -13.37 39.06
C GLN A 2 11.28 -13.64 37.62
N THR A 3 9.98 -13.77 37.41
CA THR A 3 9.40 -13.70 36.06
C THR A 3 9.63 -12.29 35.57
N ASN A 4 10.73 -12.12 34.86
CA ASN A 4 10.99 -10.96 34.03
C ASN A 4 9.87 -10.93 32.98
N GLU A 5 8.81 -10.16 33.23
CA GLU A 5 7.78 -9.88 32.21
C GLU A 5 8.50 -9.21 31.04
N ARG A 6 8.97 -10.04 30.09
CA ARG A 6 9.62 -9.56 28.86
C ARG A 6 8.60 -8.67 28.17
N ALA A 7 8.84 -7.36 28.15
CA ALA A 7 8.05 -6.44 27.36
C ALA A 7 8.23 -6.81 25.88
N HIS A 8 7.30 -7.57 25.30
CA HIS A 8 7.35 -8.04 23.91
C HIS A 8 7.57 -6.87 22.95
N ARG A 9 6.94 -5.73 23.23
CA ARG A 9 7.15 -4.48 22.47
C ARG A 9 8.61 -4.03 22.45
N ALA A 10 9.29 -3.99 23.60
CA ALA A 10 10.68 -3.56 23.70
C ALA A 10 11.64 -4.49 22.96
N ILE A 11 11.38 -5.81 23.00
CA ILE A 11 12.14 -6.80 22.23
C ILE A 11 12.00 -6.53 20.73
N LEU A 12 10.77 -6.36 20.27
CA LEU A 12 10.49 -6.09 18.85
C LEU A 12 11.05 -4.75 18.38
N GLN A 13 11.06 -3.72 19.22
CA GLN A 13 11.71 -2.44 18.94
C GLN A 13 13.22 -2.60 18.73
N SER A 14 13.90 -3.33 19.63
CA SER A 14 15.33 -3.62 19.51
C SER A 14 15.67 -4.43 18.24
N ILE A 15 14.84 -5.42 17.90
CA ILE A 15 14.97 -6.17 16.65
C ILE A 15 14.76 -5.25 15.45
N ALA A 16 13.76 -4.39 15.48
CA ALA A 16 13.46 -3.46 14.39
C ALA A 16 14.60 -2.48 14.12
N GLN A 17 15.15 -1.85 15.17
CA GLN A 17 16.27 -0.92 15.05
C GLN A 17 17.52 -1.60 14.45
N ARG A 18 17.88 -2.79 14.92
CA ARG A 18 19.00 -3.55 14.33
C ARG A 18 18.71 -3.93 12.88
N ALA A 19 17.51 -4.41 12.59
CA ALA A 19 17.13 -4.83 11.24
C ALA A 19 17.17 -3.66 10.23
N MET A 20 16.83 -2.44 10.66
CA MET A 20 17.00 -1.21 9.88
C MET A 20 18.48 -1.00 9.51
N VAL A 21 19.36 -0.95 10.52
CA VAL A 21 20.80 -0.69 10.34
C VAL A 21 21.47 -1.77 9.49
N GLU A 22 21.20 -3.05 9.76
CA GLU A 22 21.75 -4.19 9.02
C GLU A 22 21.40 -4.17 7.52
N ARG A 23 20.33 -3.46 7.15
CA ARG A 23 19.85 -3.33 5.76
C ARG A 23 20.16 -1.98 5.14
N GLY A 24 20.97 -1.16 5.81
CA GLY A 24 21.37 0.15 5.27
C GLY A 24 20.23 1.17 5.26
N LEU A 25 19.31 1.09 6.22
CA LEU A 25 18.31 2.12 6.49
C LEU A 25 18.69 2.90 7.76
N LEU A 26 18.24 4.14 7.84
CA LEU A 26 18.42 4.98 9.01
C LEU A 26 17.25 4.80 9.97
N ALA A 27 17.53 4.37 11.20
CA ALA A 27 16.53 4.30 12.26
C ALA A 27 16.23 5.69 12.87
N ASP A 28 17.22 6.58 12.88
CA ASP A 28 17.14 7.90 13.51
C ASP A 28 17.41 9.04 12.51
N PHE A 29 16.84 10.21 12.79
CA PHE A 29 17.13 11.43 12.05
C PHE A 29 18.49 12.01 12.45
N SER A 30 19.17 12.63 11.50
CA SER A 30 20.43 13.33 11.78
C SER A 30 20.18 14.61 12.58
N ALA A 31 21.17 15.05 13.36
CA ALA A 31 21.10 16.32 14.08
C ALA A 31 20.82 17.52 13.14
N ALA A 32 21.32 17.48 11.90
CA ALA A 32 21.04 18.49 10.90
C ALA A 32 19.56 18.50 10.47
N ALA A 33 18.95 17.33 10.29
CA ALA A 33 17.53 17.22 9.95
C ALA A 33 16.63 17.69 11.11
N LEU A 34 16.98 17.38 12.35
CA LEU A 34 16.26 17.86 13.54
C LEU A 34 16.38 19.39 13.71
N ALA A 35 17.59 19.95 13.55
CA ALA A 35 17.79 21.40 13.61
C ALA A 35 17.13 22.15 12.44
N GLU A 36 16.93 21.49 11.30
CA GLU A 36 16.11 22.02 10.20
C GLU A 36 14.62 22.01 10.57
N LEU A 37 14.11 20.90 11.12
CA LEU A 37 12.72 20.75 11.56
C LEU A 37 12.32 21.80 12.59
N ASP A 38 13.21 22.14 13.52
CA ASP A 38 12.97 23.16 14.56
C ASP A 38 12.76 24.57 13.99
N ARG A 39 13.21 24.81 12.75
CA ARG A 39 13.08 26.09 12.05
C ARG A 39 11.94 26.12 11.03
N LEU A 40 11.28 24.98 10.80
CA LEU A 40 10.15 24.90 9.86
C LEU A 40 8.89 25.49 10.50
N GLU A 41 8.26 26.37 9.74
CA GLU A 41 6.94 26.92 10.01
C GLU A 41 5.94 26.38 8.99
N PRO A 42 4.63 26.31 9.30
CA PRO A 42 3.62 25.92 8.33
C PRO A 42 3.69 26.77 7.06
N ALA A 43 3.49 26.15 5.89
CA ALA A 43 3.46 26.89 4.64
C ALA A 43 2.17 27.72 4.54
N THR A 44 2.25 29.02 4.87
CA THR A 44 1.10 29.94 4.96
C THR A 44 0.72 30.61 3.64
N GLY A 45 1.52 30.48 2.58
CA GLY A 45 1.22 31.03 1.26
C GLY A 45 2.21 30.58 0.18
N ALA A 46 1.76 30.52 -1.08
CA ALA A 46 2.65 30.28 -2.20
C ALA A 46 3.30 31.59 -2.65
N ASN A 47 4.61 31.67 -2.55
CA ASN A 47 5.38 32.73 -3.20
C ASN A 47 5.25 32.56 -4.72
N GLY A 48 4.51 33.45 -5.39
CA GLY A 48 4.58 33.67 -6.85
C GLY A 48 3.85 32.69 -7.78
N GLU A 49 3.16 31.66 -7.28
CA GLU A 49 2.39 30.70 -8.10
C GLU A 49 0.88 30.80 -7.85
N SER A 50 0.05 30.59 -8.88
CA SER A 50 -1.41 30.61 -8.75
C SER A 50 -1.90 29.43 -7.91
N VAL A 51 -2.29 29.68 -6.66
CA VAL A 51 -2.92 28.69 -5.77
C VAL A 51 -4.42 28.96 -5.72
N ARG A 52 -5.23 27.97 -6.10
CA ARG A 52 -6.70 28.07 -6.02
C ARG A 52 -7.15 27.98 -4.56
N ASP A 53 -8.17 28.75 -4.17
CA ASP A 53 -8.83 28.56 -2.88
C ASP A 53 -9.98 27.56 -3.05
N LEU A 54 -9.82 26.37 -2.48
CA LEU A 54 -10.84 25.32 -2.45
C LEU A 54 -11.27 24.97 -1.02
N THR A 55 -11.00 25.85 -0.05
CA THR A 55 -11.34 25.63 1.37
C THR A 55 -12.83 25.48 1.63
N GLN A 56 -13.67 25.99 0.74
CA GLN A 56 -15.14 25.93 0.87
C GLN A 56 -15.74 24.56 0.49
N LEU A 57 -14.98 23.66 -0.15
CA LEU A 57 -15.48 22.34 -0.50
C LEU A 57 -15.56 21.40 0.71
N LEU A 58 -16.37 20.35 0.58
CA LEU A 58 -16.62 19.32 1.60
C LEU A 58 -15.50 18.27 1.68
N TRP A 59 -14.25 18.71 1.67
CA TRP A 59 -13.10 17.81 1.75
C TRP A 59 -13.17 16.94 3.01
N ALA A 60 -12.96 15.64 2.85
CA ALA A 60 -12.84 14.71 3.97
C ALA A 60 -11.66 13.76 3.77
N SER A 61 -11.09 13.30 4.87
CA SER A 61 -10.15 12.18 4.88
C SER A 61 -10.88 10.90 5.29
N ILE A 62 -10.43 9.75 4.79
CA ILE A 62 -10.91 8.43 5.21
C ILE A 62 -9.68 7.56 5.44
N ASP A 63 -9.40 7.24 6.69
CA ASP A 63 -8.14 6.62 7.11
C ASP A 63 -8.38 5.59 8.23
N ASN A 64 -7.31 4.99 8.78
CA ASN A 64 -7.44 4.23 10.02
C ASN A 64 -7.69 5.18 11.20
N ASP A 65 -8.29 4.65 12.28
CA ASP A 65 -8.64 5.45 13.45
C ASP A 65 -7.42 6.19 14.05
N ASP A 66 -6.28 5.50 14.08
CA ASP A 66 -5.00 5.96 14.65
C ASP A 66 -4.12 6.76 13.67
N SER A 67 -4.51 6.89 12.40
CA SER A 67 -3.75 7.65 11.41
C SER A 67 -3.66 9.12 11.77
N ARG A 68 -2.45 9.68 11.68
CA ARG A 68 -2.13 11.10 11.92
C ARG A 68 -1.43 11.77 10.74
N ASP A 69 -0.82 11.01 9.87
CA ASP A 69 -0.12 11.39 8.64
C ASP A 69 -1.08 11.37 7.45
N LEU A 70 -2.05 12.29 7.44
CA LEU A 70 -3.12 12.33 6.44
C LEU A 70 -2.58 12.92 5.13
N ASP A 71 -2.19 12.04 4.21
CA ASP A 71 -1.64 12.41 2.90
C ASP A 71 -2.68 13.05 1.96
N GLN A 72 -3.96 12.75 2.15
CA GLN A 72 -4.97 12.97 1.13
C GLN A 72 -6.35 13.34 1.67
N LEU A 73 -7.07 14.17 0.90
CA LEU A 73 -8.50 14.44 1.07
C LEU A 73 -9.24 14.20 -0.24
N THR A 74 -10.51 13.82 -0.15
CA THR A 74 -11.37 13.63 -1.32
C THR A 74 -12.66 14.43 -1.20
N VAL A 75 -13.17 14.87 -2.34
CA VAL A 75 -14.49 15.50 -2.45
C VAL A 75 -15.09 15.22 -3.83
N ALA A 76 -16.41 15.06 -3.88
CA ALA A 76 -17.16 14.89 -5.12
C ALA A 76 -18.06 16.09 -5.44
N GLU A 77 -18.42 16.22 -6.72
CA GLU A 77 -19.44 17.13 -7.23
C GLU A 77 -20.23 16.36 -8.29
N ALA A 78 -21.56 16.27 -8.13
CA ALA A 78 -22.42 15.62 -9.11
C ALA A 78 -22.51 16.47 -10.38
N LEU A 79 -22.45 15.83 -11.54
CA LEU A 79 -22.58 16.46 -12.85
C LEU A 79 -23.75 15.82 -13.64
N PRO A 80 -24.26 16.48 -14.70
CA PRO A 80 -25.31 15.92 -15.54
C PRO A 80 -24.94 14.56 -16.15
N GLY A 81 -25.94 13.69 -16.34
CA GLY A 81 -25.75 12.39 -16.99
C GLY A 81 -25.01 11.36 -16.14
N ASP A 82 -25.29 11.35 -14.82
CA ASP A 82 -24.67 10.45 -13.83
C ASP A 82 -23.13 10.51 -13.79
N GLN A 83 -22.57 11.64 -14.18
CA GLN A 83 -21.15 11.93 -14.05
C GLN A 83 -20.84 12.46 -12.65
N ALA A 84 -19.61 12.24 -12.21
CA ALA A 84 -19.10 12.80 -10.96
C ALA A 84 -17.74 13.44 -11.20
N LYS A 85 -17.57 14.68 -10.74
CA LYS A 85 -16.24 15.28 -10.64
C LYS A 85 -15.66 14.94 -9.27
N ILE A 86 -14.61 14.15 -9.28
CA ILE A 86 -13.84 13.76 -8.10
C ILE A 86 -12.59 14.61 -8.04
N ARG A 87 -12.29 15.17 -6.87
CA ARG A 87 -11.04 15.85 -6.60
C ARG A 87 -10.31 15.13 -5.48
N VAL A 88 -9.03 14.87 -5.69
CA VAL A 88 -8.12 14.31 -4.71
C VAL A 88 -7.08 15.38 -4.39
N ALA A 89 -7.06 15.87 -3.16
CA ALA A 89 -6.05 16.80 -2.68
C ALA A 89 -4.94 16.00 -1.99
N ILE A 90 -3.70 16.19 -2.42
CA ILE A 90 -2.51 15.51 -1.90
C ILE A 90 -1.63 16.55 -1.19
N ALA A 91 -1.21 16.27 0.04
CA ALA A 91 -0.38 17.18 0.85
C ALA A 91 0.84 17.71 0.07
N ASP A 92 1.05 19.03 0.03
CA ASP A 92 2.18 19.67 -0.67
C ASP A 92 3.47 19.64 0.20
N ILE A 93 4.10 18.47 0.29
CA ILE A 93 5.33 18.24 1.06
C ILE A 93 6.50 19.06 0.52
N ASP A 94 6.61 19.20 -0.80
CA ASP A 94 7.65 20.02 -1.44
C ASP A 94 7.56 21.49 -1.03
N ALA A 95 6.43 21.98 -0.49
CA ALA A 95 6.37 23.33 0.06
C ALA A 95 7.32 23.54 1.25
N LEU A 96 7.61 22.49 2.03
CA LEU A 96 8.47 22.53 3.22
C LEU A 96 9.76 21.74 3.06
N VAL A 97 9.76 20.65 2.29
CA VAL A 97 10.92 19.78 2.07
C VAL A 97 11.45 19.98 0.66
N LYS A 98 12.31 20.99 0.49
CA LYS A 98 12.99 21.27 -0.77
C LYS A 98 14.13 20.28 -1.03
N ASN A 99 14.40 20.03 -2.31
CA ASN A 99 15.51 19.18 -2.74
C ASN A 99 16.83 19.75 -2.19
N GLY A 100 17.67 18.89 -1.61
CA GLY A 100 18.98 19.25 -1.06
C GLY A 100 18.98 19.68 0.41
N LEU A 101 17.82 19.72 1.05
CA LEU A 101 17.71 19.93 2.51
C LEU A 101 18.16 18.69 3.31
N ALA A 102 18.42 18.86 4.61
CA ALA A 102 18.84 17.75 5.47
C ALA A 102 17.71 16.74 5.71
N ILE A 103 16.47 17.21 5.81
CA ILE A 103 15.29 16.33 5.88
C ILE A 103 15.11 15.57 4.56
N ASP A 104 15.30 16.26 3.42
CA ASP A 104 15.25 15.64 2.08
C ASP A 104 16.32 14.55 1.91
N ALA A 105 17.53 14.78 2.42
CA ALA A 105 18.60 13.78 2.38
C ALA A 105 18.23 12.50 3.16
N HIS A 106 17.59 12.61 4.32
CA HIS A 106 17.07 11.45 5.05
C HIS A 106 15.94 10.76 4.27
N ALA A 107 14.98 11.53 3.75
CA ALA A 107 13.88 11.01 2.96
C ALA A 107 14.36 10.27 1.70
N ARG A 108 15.38 10.82 1.01
CA ARG A 108 16.04 10.18 -0.13
C ARG A 108 16.79 8.91 0.27
N HIS A 109 17.40 8.88 1.46
CA HIS A 109 18.11 7.70 1.94
C HIS A 109 17.14 6.55 2.23
N ASN A 110 16.14 6.76 3.07
CA ASN A 110 15.19 5.73 3.47
C ASN A 110 14.13 5.44 2.39
N THR A 111 13.79 6.43 1.57
CA THR A 111 12.79 6.42 0.48
C THR A 111 11.35 6.11 0.84
N THR A 112 11.12 5.46 1.97
CA THR A 112 9.80 5.05 2.45
C THR A 112 9.79 5.03 3.97
N SER A 113 8.63 5.26 4.57
CA SER A 113 8.40 4.91 5.98
C SER A 113 8.42 3.39 6.12
N VAL A 114 8.89 2.89 7.27
CA VAL A 114 8.96 1.45 7.60
C VAL A 114 8.01 1.16 8.75
N TYR A 115 6.98 0.36 8.51
CA TYR A 115 5.92 0.04 9.46
C TYR A 115 6.17 -1.33 10.09
N THR A 116 6.71 -1.36 11.31
CA THR A 116 6.94 -2.62 12.03
C THR A 116 5.87 -2.85 13.09
N ALA A 117 5.78 -4.08 13.59
CA ALA A 117 4.82 -4.48 14.63
C ALA A 117 4.88 -3.63 15.90
N ALA A 118 6.05 -3.05 16.24
CA ALA A 118 6.27 -2.38 17.52
C ALA A 118 6.60 -0.89 17.42
N GLN A 119 7.07 -0.44 16.25
CA GLN A 119 7.48 0.95 16.01
C GLN A 119 7.40 1.27 14.51
N ILE A 120 7.05 2.51 14.20
CA ILE A 120 7.13 3.06 12.84
C ILE A 120 8.43 3.87 12.74
N PHE A 121 9.18 3.70 11.65
CA PHE A 121 10.32 4.53 11.30
C PHE A 121 9.90 5.42 10.13
N PRO A 122 9.48 6.67 10.39
CA PRO A 122 8.89 7.49 9.36
C PRO A 122 9.97 8.03 8.41
N MET A 123 9.63 8.18 7.13
CA MET A 123 10.51 8.78 6.13
C MET A 123 10.81 10.26 6.43
N LEU A 124 9.83 10.94 7.01
CA LEU A 124 9.87 12.34 7.41
C LEU A 124 9.68 12.45 8.93
N PRO A 125 10.29 13.44 9.60
CA PRO A 125 10.09 13.60 11.05
C PRO A 125 8.62 13.74 11.43
N GLU A 126 8.20 13.18 12.58
CA GLU A 126 6.78 13.12 12.97
C GLU A 126 6.09 14.48 13.02
N LYS A 127 6.77 15.53 13.54
CA LYS A 127 6.23 16.90 13.54
C LYS A 127 5.95 17.41 12.12
N LEU A 128 6.73 16.98 11.13
CA LEU A 128 6.47 17.33 9.75
C LEU A 128 5.26 16.55 9.23
N SER A 129 5.34 15.21 9.27
CA SER A 129 4.37 14.32 8.61
C SER A 129 2.99 14.28 9.27
N THR A 130 2.89 14.54 10.58
CA THR A 130 1.62 14.46 11.34
C THR A 130 1.02 15.81 11.69
N ASP A 131 1.73 16.91 11.42
CA ASP A 131 1.28 18.27 11.74
C ASP A 131 1.49 19.20 10.55
N LEU A 132 2.72 19.62 10.29
CA LEU A 132 3.00 20.70 9.32
C LEU A 132 2.51 20.40 7.89
N THR A 133 2.58 19.15 7.45
CA THR A 133 2.15 18.74 6.10
C THR A 133 0.87 17.91 6.08
N SER A 134 0.49 17.29 7.21
CA SER A 134 -0.73 16.49 7.30
C SER A 134 -1.97 17.34 7.00
N LEU A 135 -2.93 16.77 6.26
CA LEU A 135 -4.21 17.39 5.95
C LEU A 135 -5.20 17.26 7.14
N ASN A 136 -4.75 17.73 8.30
CA ASN A 136 -5.44 17.60 9.59
C ASN A 136 -6.82 18.26 9.60
N PHE A 137 -7.70 17.70 10.45
CA PHE A 137 -9.08 18.16 10.61
C PHE A 137 -9.15 19.66 10.96
N ALA A 138 -10.05 20.37 10.30
CA ALA A 138 -10.33 21.79 10.47
C ALA A 138 -9.16 22.74 10.16
N GLU A 139 -8.04 22.24 9.63
CA GLU A 139 -6.87 23.02 9.27
C GLU A 139 -6.80 23.32 7.77
N GLU A 140 -6.24 24.47 7.44
CA GLU A 140 -5.97 24.85 6.05
C GLU A 140 -4.56 24.43 5.66
N ARG A 141 -4.43 23.78 4.50
CA ARG A 141 -3.17 23.24 4.00
C ARG A 141 -3.04 23.43 2.50
N LEU A 142 -1.79 23.54 2.04
CA LEU A 142 -1.47 23.49 0.62
C LEU A 142 -1.52 22.05 0.12
N ALA A 143 -2.07 21.87 -1.06
CA ALA A 143 -2.18 20.59 -1.73
C ALA A 143 -1.93 20.71 -3.23
N VAL A 144 -1.46 19.61 -3.82
CA VAL A 144 -1.59 19.36 -5.25
C VAL A 144 -2.91 18.61 -5.45
N VAL A 145 -3.82 19.19 -6.22
CA VAL A 145 -5.14 18.62 -6.49
C VAL A 145 -5.13 17.95 -7.86
N VAL A 146 -5.58 16.70 -7.88
CA VAL A 146 -5.91 15.97 -9.10
C VAL A 146 -7.44 15.97 -9.24
N GLU A 147 -7.95 16.64 -10.27
CA GLU A 147 -9.36 16.70 -10.61
C GLU A 147 -9.66 15.73 -11.75
N MET A 148 -10.75 14.97 -11.62
CA MET A 148 -11.15 13.93 -12.57
C MET A 148 -12.67 13.98 -12.77
N VAL A 149 -13.12 14.00 -14.03
CA VAL A 149 -14.53 13.78 -14.36
C VAL A 149 -14.72 12.30 -14.70
N ILE A 150 -15.46 11.61 -13.83
CA ILE A 150 -15.75 10.18 -13.94
C ILE A 150 -17.11 10.01 -14.63
N GLY A 151 -17.11 9.27 -15.73
CA GLY A 151 -18.30 8.86 -16.46
C GLY A 151 -19.12 7.81 -15.72
N PRO A 152 -20.38 7.58 -16.13
CA PRO A 152 -21.23 6.55 -15.53
C PRO A 152 -20.68 5.13 -15.68
N ASP A 153 -19.83 4.90 -16.69
CA ASP A 153 -19.13 3.64 -16.94
C ASP A 153 -17.81 3.49 -16.16
N GLY A 154 -17.41 4.51 -15.39
CA GLY A 154 -16.14 4.56 -14.67
C GLY A 154 -14.98 5.15 -15.47
N SER A 155 -15.20 5.57 -16.72
CA SER A 155 -14.13 6.18 -17.54
C SER A 155 -13.74 7.55 -17.00
N VAL A 156 -12.44 7.88 -16.99
CA VAL A 156 -11.96 9.24 -16.71
C VAL A 156 -12.06 10.05 -18.00
N GLN A 157 -13.08 10.89 -18.11
CA GLN A 157 -13.41 11.63 -19.35
C GLN A 157 -12.58 12.90 -19.53
N SER A 158 -12.25 13.57 -18.43
CA SER A 158 -11.31 14.68 -18.42
C SER A 158 -10.62 14.77 -17.07
N SER A 159 -9.48 15.46 -17.04
CA SER A 159 -8.70 15.65 -15.81
C SER A 159 -7.91 16.95 -15.85
N ASP A 160 -7.65 17.52 -14.68
CA ASP A 160 -6.78 18.68 -14.48
C ASP A 160 -5.90 18.47 -13.24
N ILE A 161 -4.75 19.13 -13.18
CA ILE A 161 -3.87 19.14 -12.02
C ILE A 161 -3.52 20.58 -11.69
N TYR A 162 -3.62 20.97 -10.43
CA TYR A 162 -3.30 22.33 -9.98
C TYR A 162 -2.98 22.39 -8.49
N ARG A 163 -2.35 23.48 -8.05
CA ARG A 163 -2.12 23.74 -6.62
C ARG A 163 -3.33 24.43 -6.00
N ALA A 164 -3.69 24.05 -4.77
CA ALA A 164 -4.80 24.64 -4.04
C ALA A 164 -4.55 24.73 -2.53
N ARG A 165 -5.26 25.64 -1.86
CA ARG A 165 -5.48 25.60 -0.41
C ARG A 165 -6.78 24.85 -0.16
N VAL A 166 -6.73 23.85 0.72
CA VAL A 166 -7.86 22.99 1.09
C VAL A 166 -8.05 23.02 2.61
N ARG A 167 -9.26 22.69 3.07
CA ARG A 167 -9.58 22.58 4.50
C ARG A 167 -10.32 21.29 4.77
N ASN A 168 -9.76 20.42 5.60
CA ASN A 168 -10.40 19.16 5.95
C ASN A 168 -11.64 19.42 6.82
N ARG A 169 -12.81 19.04 6.33
CA ARG A 169 -14.11 19.20 7.00
C ARG A 169 -14.48 18.02 7.88
N ALA A 170 -13.87 16.84 7.69
CA ALA A 170 -14.10 15.66 8.51
C ALA A 170 -12.95 14.65 8.38
N LYS A 171 -12.41 14.20 9.52
CA LYS A 171 -11.56 13.00 9.58
C LYS A 171 -12.46 11.79 9.82
N LEU A 172 -12.51 10.87 8.86
CA LEU A 172 -13.37 9.70 8.93
C LEU A 172 -12.55 8.42 9.05
N ALA A 173 -13.12 7.43 9.71
CA ALA A 173 -12.55 6.10 9.84
C ALA A 173 -13.10 5.16 8.76
N TYR A 174 -12.23 4.34 8.16
CA TYR A 174 -12.65 3.33 7.18
C TYR A 174 -13.81 2.46 7.69
N GLN A 175 -13.70 1.95 8.92
CA GLN A 175 -14.69 1.02 9.45
C GLN A 175 -16.07 1.67 9.64
N SER A 176 -16.11 2.87 10.23
CA SER A 176 -17.36 3.60 10.47
C SER A 176 -18.05 4.00 9.17
N VAL A 177 -17.29 4.42 8.15
CA VAL A 177 -17.83 4.73 6.82
C VAL A 177 -18.35 3.47 6.13
N ALA A 178 -17.62 2.36 6.19
CA ALA A 178 -18.03 1.11 5.55
C ALA A 178 -19.35 0.57 6.14
N VAL A 179 -19.46 0.49 7.47
CA VAL A 179 -20.68 0.04 8.17
C VAL A 179 -21.89 0.91 7.79
N TRP A 180 -21.71 2.22 7.66
CA TRP A 180 -22.76 3.13 7.20
C TRP A 180 -23.15 2.91 5.73
N LEU A 181 -22.17 2.77 4.82
CA LEU A 181 -22.43 2.51 3.40
C LEU A 181 -23.13 1.17 3.16
N ASP A 182 -22.86 0.19 4.01
CA ASP A 182 -23.49 -1.13 3.97
C ASP A 182 -24.88 -1.16 4.63
N GLY A 183 -25.33 -0.04 5.21
CA GLY A 183 -26.65 0.08 5.85
C GLY A 183 -26.77 -0.65 7.19
N THR A 184 -25.64 -1.06 7.78
CA THR A 184 -25.59 -1.83 9.04
C THR A 184 -25.29 -0.95 10.27
N GLY A 185 -25.07 0.36 10.07
CA GLY A 185 -24.95 1.33 11.15
C GLY A 185 -25.25 2.77 10.71
N SER A 186 -25.09 3.69 11.66
CA SER A 186 -25.37 5.11 11.45
C SER A 186 -24.23 5.84 10.74
N LEU A 187 -24.56 6.96 10.10
CA LEU A 187 -23.56 7.90 9.58
C LEU A 187 -22.57 8.29 10.70
N PRO A 188 -21.25 8.30 10.46
CA PRO A 188 -20.27 8.76 11.44
C PRO A 188 -20.59 10.17 11.94
N VAL A 189 -20.36 10.45 13.22
CA VAL A 189 -20.72 11.72 13.87
C VAL A 189 -20.03 12.90 13.19
N GLU A 190 -18.77 12.73 12.82
CA GLU A 190 -17.95 13.70 12.10
C GLU A 190 -18.59 14.03 10.74
N ALA A 191 -19.08 13.02 10.02
CA ALA A 191 -19.78 13.22 8.75
C ALA A 191 -21.18 13.84 8.93
N ALA A 192 -21.90 13.46 9.99
CA ALA A 192 -23.21 14.02 10.33
C ALA A 192 -23.15 15.50 10.72
N SER A 193 -21.99 15.97 11.22
CA SER A 193 -21.77 17.36 11.59
C SER A 193 -21.52 18.31 10.42
N VAL A 194 -21.41 17.78 9.19
CA VAL A 194 -21.10 18.55 7.99
C VAL A 194 -22.25 18.42 6.98
N ASP A 195 -22.98 19.52 6.76
CA ASP A 195 -24.10 19.57 5.82
C ASP A 195 -23.68 19.09 4.41
N GLY A 196 -24.42 18.11 3.88
CA GLY A 196 -24.21 17.56 2.54
C GLY A 196 -23.09 16.52 2.43
N LEU A 197 -22.27 16.29 3.46
CA LEU A 197 -21.14 15.34 3.38
C LEU A 197 -21.61 13.89 3.19
N ALA A 198 -22.74 13.50 3.81
CA ALA A 198 -23.33 12.18 3.58
C ALA A 198 -23.66 11.93 2.10
N GLU A 199 -24.25 12.91 1.40
CA GLU A 199 -24.53 12.75 -0.03
C GLU A 199 -23.25 12.79 -0.86
N ASN A 200 -22.29 13.62 -0.48
CA ASN A 200 -20.96 13.65 -1.10
C ASN A 200 -20.27 12.28 -1.07
N LEU A 201 -20.26 11.62 0.09
CA LEU A 201 -19.68 10.29 0.26
C LEU A 201 -20.40 9.21 -0.58
N ARG A 202 -21.73 9.33 -0.79
CA ARG A 202 -22.45 8.42 -1.69
C ARG A 202 -22.11 8.64 -3.16
N ILE A 203 -21.86 9.89 -3.56
CA ILE A 203 -21.35 10.18 -4.91
C ILE A 203 -19.96 9.57 -5.07
N GLN A 204 -19.10 9.74 -4.07
CA GLN A 204 -17.76 9.16 -4.06
C GLN A 204 -17.80 7.63 -4.18
N ASP A 205 -18.64 6.98 -3.37
CA ASP A 205 -18.84 5.53 -3.43
C ASP A 205 -19.27 5.07 -4.83
N ARG A 206 -20.31 5.67 -5.42
CA ARG A 206 -20.76 5.31 -6.78
C ARG A 206 -19.66 5.45 -7.83
N ALA A 207 -18.90 6.54 -7.78
CA ALA A 207 -17.81 6.79 -8.73
C ALA A 207 -16.63 5.82 -8.54
N ALA A 208 -16.29 5.47 -7.30
CA ALA A 208 -15.26 4.47 -7.03
C ALA A 208 -15.68 3.07 -7.48
N GLN A 209 -16.94 2.69 -7.25
CA GLN A 209 -17.46 1.40 -7.70
C GLN A 209 -17.52 1.29 -9.24
N SER A 210 -17.81 2.38 -9.96
CA SER A 210 -17.73 2.38 -11.42
C SER A 210 -16.29 2.29 -11.93
N LEU A 211 -15.34 3.04 -11.32
CA LEU A 211 -13.91 2.92 -11.59
C LEU A 211 -13.40 1.48 -11.40
N LYS A 212 -13.73 0.88 -10.26
CA LYS A 212 -13.36 -0.50 -9.92
C LYS A 212 -13.89 -1.48 -10.96
N LYS A 213 -15.19 -1.37 -11.30
CA LYS A 213 -15.84 -2.23 -12.30
C LYS A 213 -15.16 -2.12 -13.66
N LEU A 214 -14.88 -0.91 -14.13
CA LEU A 214 -14.16 -0.71 -15.39
C LEU A 214 -12.77 -1.32 -15.33
N ARG A 215 -12.03 -1.13 -14.23
CA ARG A 215 -10.70 -1.68 -14.07
C ARG A 215 -10.67 -3.22 -14.12
N HIS A 216 -11.66 -3.89 -13.52
CA HIS A 216 -11.83 -5.34 -13.64
C HIS A 216 -12.19 -5.78 -15.07
N LEU A 217 -13.05 -5.03 -15.78
CA LEU A 217 -13.33 -5.29 -17.19
C LEU A 217 -12.07 -5.24 -18.07
N HIS A 218 -11.11 -4.39 -17.69
CA HIS A 218 -9.79 -4.28 -18.34
C HIS A 218 -8.77 -5.33 -17.84
N GLY A 219 -9.14 -6.20 -16.90
CA GLY A 219 -8.32 -7.32 -16.44
C GLY A 219 -7.46 -7.04 -15.21
N ALA A 220 -7.83 -6.07 -14.36
CA ALA A 220 -7.19 -5.96 -13.06
C ALA A 220 -7.58 -7.12 -12.16
N LEU A 221 -6.59 -7.64 -11.43
CA LEU A 221 -6.72 -8.89 -10.70
C LEU A 221 -7.46 -8.69 -9.38
N SER A 222 -8.47 -9.52 -9.15
CA SER A 222 -9.29 -9.58 -7.93
C SER A 222 -8.54 -10.25 -6.78
N LEU A 223 -7.39 -9.72 -6.38
CA LEU A 223 -6.55 -10.30 -5.34
C LEU A 223 -7.00 -9.90 -3.94
N ASP A 224 -6.91 -10.85 -3.02
CA ASP A 224 -7.26 -10.67 -1.61
C ASP A 224 -6.23 -11.36 -0.72
N THR A 225 -5.66 -10.68 0.26
CA THR A 225 -4.66 -11.29 1.16
C THR A 225 -5.02 -10.98 2.59
N VAL A 226 -4.85 -11.97 3.46
CA VAL A 226 -4.98 -11.76 4.91
C VAL A 226 -3.69 -11.11 5.41
N GLU A 227 -3.75 -9.82 5.68
CA GLU A 227 -2.72 -9.10 6.41
C GLU A 227 -2.98 -9.22 7.91
N ALA A 228 -1.92 -9.48 8.68
CA ALA A 228 -1.99 -9.70 10.11
C ALA A 228 -1.49 -8.47 10.87
N LYS A 229 -2.33 -7.88 11.71
CA LYS A 229 -1.95 -6.80 12.63
C LYS A 229 -1.73 -7.34 14.04
N PRO A 230 -0.57 -7.06 14.65
CA PRO A 230 -0.32 -7.45 16.03
C PRO A 230 -1.20 -6.67 16.99
N ILE A 231 -1.85 -7.40 17.90
CA ILE A 231 -2.63 -6.84 19.00
C ILE A 231 -1.78 -6.93 20.26
N PHE A 232 -1.60 -5.78 20.91
CA PHE A 232 -0.91 -5.67 22.19
C PHE A 232 -1.88 -5.29 23.30
N ASP A 233 -1.66 -5.87 24.48
CA ASP A 233 -2.24 -5.46 25.76
C ASP A 233 -1.10 -4.89 26.60
N GLY A 234 -1.02 -3.56 26.65
CA GLY A 234 0.18 -2.86 27.09
C GLY A 234 1.39 -3.20 26.20
N ASP A 235 2.42 -3.78 26.82
CA ASP A 235 3.65 -4.21 26.14
C ASP A 235 3.66 -5.70 25.79
N GLN A 236 2.59 -6.43 26.13
CA GLN A 236 2.47 -7.86 25.87
C GLN A 236 1.68 -8.11 24.59
N MET A 237 2.27 -8.87 23.67
CA MET A 237 1.56 -9.35 22.48
C MET A 237 0.48 -10.37 22.89
N ARG A 238 -0.75 -10.15 22.45
CA ARG A 238 -1.90 -11.02 22.74
C ARG A 238 -2.35 -11.84 21.54
N ASP A 239 -2.44 -11.21 20.38
CA ASP A 239 -3.02 -11.83 19.20
C ASP A 239 -2.53 -11.20 17.89
N LEU A 240 -2.90 -11.79 16.76
CA LEU A 240 -2.76 -11.27 15.40
C LEU A 240 -4.15 -11.19 14.76
N ALA A 241 -4.70 -9.99 14.61
CA ALA A 241 -5.97 -9.80 13.90
C ALA A 241 -5.76 -9.73 12.39
N ALA A 242 -6.65 -10.38 11.65
CA ALA A 242 -6.75 -10.20 10.21
C ALA A 242 -7.32 -8.81 9.91
N GLU A 243 -6.71 -8.09 8.97
CA GLU A 243 -7.30 -6.88 8.43
C GLU A 243 -8.24 -7.22 7.26
N GLU A 244 -9.49 -6.78 7.37
CA GLU A 244 -10.49 -6.99 6.33
C GLU A 244 -10.52 -5.82 5.34
N LYS A 245 -10.74 -6.15 4.06
CA LYS A 245 -11.12 -5.16 3.04
C LYS A 245 -12.56 -4.71 3.31
N ASN A 246 -12.81 -3.43 3.12
CA ASN A 246 -14.15 -2.86 3.29
C ASN A 246 -14.41 -1.80 2.21
N ARG A 247 -15.69 -1.47 2.03
CA ARG A 247 -16.14 -0.57 0.95
C ARG A 247 -15.52 0.82 1.01
N ALA A 248 -15.25 1.35 2.21
CA ALA A 248 -14.61 2.65 2.38
C ALA A 248 -13.14 2.63 1.91
N LYS A 249 -12.41 1.54 2.15
CA LYS A 249 -11.05 1.34 1.61
C LYS A 249 -11.04 1.31 0.09
N GLU A 250 -12.04 0.66 -0.52
CA GLU A 250 -12.18 0.61 -1.98
C GLU A 250 -12.36 2.00 -2.60
N ILE A 251 -13.13 2.89 -1.94
CA ILE A 251 -13.29 4.29 -2.39
C ILE A 251 -11.93 4.96 -2.56
N ILE A 252 -11.13 4.89 -1.50
CA ILE A 252 -9.82 5.50 -1.48
C ILE A 252 -8.86 4.82 -2.46
N GLU A 253 -8.82 3.49 -2.50
CA GLU A 253 -7.96 2.71 -3.39
C GLU A 253 -8.19 3.07 -4.87
N ASP A 254 -9.44 3.07 -5.32
CA ASP A 254 -9.78 3.33 -6.72
C ASP A 254 -9.56 4.80 -7.12
N PHE A 255 -9.84 5.76 -6.22
CA PHE A 255 -9.49 7.16 -6.46
C PHE A 255 -7.99 7.40 -6.53
N MET A 256 -7.20 6.77 -5.66
CA MET A 256 -5.75 6.91 -5.72
C MET A 256 -5.18 6.28 -6.99
N ILE A 257 -5.72 5.15 -7.43
CA ILE A 257 -5.27 4.52 -8.67
C ILE A 257 -5.61 5.38 -9.89
N ALA A 258 -6.82 5.96 -9.93
CA ALA A 258 -7.20 6.91 -10.98
C ALA A 258 -6.32 8.18 -10.97
N ALA A 259 -6.08 8.78 -9.80
CA ALA A 259 -5.26 9.98 -9.65
C ALA A 259 -3.80 9.73 -10.05
N ASN A 260 -3.25 8.58 -9.63
CA ASN A 260 -1.94 8.12 -10.04
C ASN A 260 -1.81 7.99 -11.57
N GLY A 261 -2.85 7.45 -12.23
CA GLY A 261 -2.92 7.37 -13.68
C GLY A 261 -3.01 8.73 -14.39
N VAL A 262 -3.74 9.69 -13.80
CA VAL A 262 -3.83 11.06 -14.31
C VAL A 262 -2.49 11.79 -14.19
N THR A 263 -1.83 11.72 -13.04
CA THR A 263 -0.48 12.28 -12.81
C THR A 263 0.52 11.76 -13.84
N ALA A 264 0.51 10.44 -14.01
CA ALA A 264 1.28 9.69 -14.99
C ALA A 264 1.11 10.23 -16.43
N ARG A 265 -0.13 10.43 -16.88
CA ARG A 265 -0.43 10.96 -18.22
C ARG A 265 -0.12 12.45 -18.35
N TYR A 266 -0.31 13.22 -17.28
CA TYR A 266 -0.04 14.65 -17.27
C TYR A 266 1.45 14.94 -17.52
N LEU A 267 2.35 14.26 -16.80
CA LEU A 267 3.79 14.42 -16.99
C LEU A 267 4.24 14.00 -18.40
N ALA A 268 3.70 12.88 -18.91
CA ALA A 268 3.96 12.44 -20.27
C ALA A 268 3.51 13.49 -21.31
N ALA A 269 2.29 14.04 -21.17
CA ALA A 269 1.76 15.07 -22.07
C ALA A 269 2.57 16.39 -22.02
N LYS A 270 3.26 16.65 -20.90
CA LYS A 270 4.17 17.79 -20.74
C LYS A 270 5.60 17.49 -21.21
N ASN A 271 5.88 16.28 -21.71
CA ASN A 271 7.21 15.80 -22.10
C ASN A 271 8.23 15.84 -20.94
N TYR A 272 7.77 15.53 -19.72
CA TYR A 272 8.64 15.43 -18.55
C TYR A 272 9.12 13.99 -18.35
N PRO A 273 10.40 13.77 -18.02
CA PRO A 273 10.85 12.46 -17.55
C PRO A 273 10.18 12.16 -16.20
N SER A 274 9.84 10.91 -15.94
CA SER A 274 9.08 10.54 -14.74
C SER A 274 9.47 9.17 -14.18
N ILE A 275 9.01 8.86 -12.97
CA ILE A 275 9.14 7.53 -12.37
C ILE A 275 7.80 6.80 -12.47
N ARG A 276 7.84 5.59 -12.99
CA ARG A 276 6.70 4.67 -13.14
C ARG A 276 6.77 3.57 -12.09
N ARG A 277 5.61 3.11 -11.62
CA ARG A 277 5.47 1.91 -10.80
C ARG A 277 4.96 0.77 -11.67
N VAL A 278 5.78 -0.26 -11.85
CA VAL A 278 5.50 -1.32 -12.81
C VAL A 278 5.47 -2.68 -12.12
N VAL A 279 4.62 -3.56 -12.63
CA VAL A 279 4.62 -5.00 -12.33
C VAL A 279 4.63 -5.68 -13.67
N ARG A 280 5.74 -6.33 -14.00
CA ARG A 280 5.94 -6.95 -15.31
C ARG A 280 5.05 -8.18 -15.48
N THR A 281 4.93 -8.63 -16.70
CA THR A 281 4.32 -9.92 -17.02
C THR A 281 4.99 -11.04 -16.21
N PRO A 282 4.20 -11.96 -15.61
CA PRO A 282 4.73 -12.99 -14.72
C PRO A 282 5.73 -13.92 -15.41
N LYS A 283 6.89 -14.12 -14.81
CA LYS A 283 7.89 -15.10 -15.30
C LYS A 283 7.48 -16.55 -15.05
N ARG A 284 6.66 -16.81 -14.02
CA ARG A 284 6.16 -18.15 -13.66
C ARG A 284 4.70 -18.35 -14.09
N TRP A 285 4.34 -17.88 -15.28
CA TRP A 285 2.97 -18.03 -15.81
C TRP A 285 2.54 -19.49 -15.93
N GLU A 286 3.41 -20.39 -16.37
CA GLU A 286 3.12 -21.83 -16.47
C GLU A 286 2.63 -22.42 -15.14
N ARG A 287 3.23 -22.02 -14.01
CA ARG A 287 2.76 -22.46 -12.68
C ARG A 287 1.40 -21.85 -12.31
N ILE A 288 1.09 -20.64 -12.78
CA ILE A 288 -0.26 -20.05 -12.61
C ILE A 288 -1.29 -20.83 -13.43
N VAL A 289 -0.95 -21.27 -14.65
CA VAL A 289 -1.80 -22.12 -15.48
C VAL A 289 -2.07 -23.46 -14.79
N GLU A 290 -1.04 -24.14 -14.28
CA GLU A 290 -1.19 -25.38 -13.51
C GLU A 290 -2.08 -25.17 -12.27
N LEU A 291 -1.86 -24.09 -11.53
CA LEU A 291 -2.67 -23.76 -10.36
C LEU A 291 -4.14 -23.52 -10.73
N ALA A 292 -4.42 -22.88 -11.86
CA ALA A 292 -5.80 -22.72 -12.34
C ALA A 292 -6.45 -24.05 -12.73
N GLN A 293 -5.68 -24.97 -13.34
CA GLN A 293 -6.15 -26.32 -13.69
C GLN A 293 -6.53 -27.14 -12.45
N GLU A 294 -5.81 -26.98 -11.33
CA GLU A 294 -6.16 -27.59 -10.04
C GLU A 294 -7.53 -27.13 -9.50
N HIS A 295 -8.05 -26.02 -10.03
CA HIS A 295 -9.35 -25.42 -9.72
C HIS A 295 -10.36 -25.54 -10.88
N ASP A 296 -10.16 -26.50 -11.79
CA ASP A 296 -11.01 -26.75 -12.96
C ASP A 296 -11.22 -25.49 -13.83
N PHE A 297 -10.13 -24.73 -14.02
CA PHE A 297 -10.09 -23.55 -14.87
C PHE A 297 -8.92 -23.61 -15.85
N ASN A 298 -9.21 -23.36 -17.14
CA ASN A 298 -8.18 -23.35 -18.17
C ASN A 298 -7.76 -21.91 -18.47
N LEU A 299 -6.51 -21.58 -18.15
CA LEU A 299 -5.88 -20.35 -18.59
C LEU A 299 -5.16 -20.57 -19.94
N PRO A 300 -5.02 -19.51 -20.76
CA PRO A 300 -4.21 -19.57 -21.97
C PRO A 300 -2.71 -19.77 -21.66
N ASP A 301 -1.98 -20.34 -22.62
CA ASP A 301 -0.52 -20.53 -22.50
C ASP A 301 0.25 -19.21 -22.41
N ALA A 302 -0.26 -18.16 -23.07
CA ALA A 302 0.30 -16.82 -22.99
C ALA A 302 -0.28 -16.04 -21.80
N PRO A 303 0.51 -15.23 -21.08
CA PRO A 303 0.03 -14.38 -20.00
C PRO A 303 -1.10 -13.45 -20.41
N ASP A 304 -2.24 -13.56 -19.73
CA ASP A 304 -3.43 -12.76 -19.95
C ASP A 304 -4.05 -12.38 -18.59
N SER A 305 -4.04 -11.09 -18.28
CA SER A 305 -4.54 -10.60 -16.99
C SER A 305 -6.06 -10.70 -16.87
N ALA A 306 -6.81 -10.57 -17.98
CA ALA A 306 -8.26 -10.69 -17.97
C ALA A 306 -8.70 -12.14 -17.78
N ALA A 307 -8.02 -13.10 -18.43
CA ALA A 307 -8.24 -14.52 -18.20
C ALA A 307 -7.90 -14.91 -16.75
N LEU A 308 -6.79 -14.38 -16.21
CA LEU A 308 -6.41 -14.60 -14.81
C LEU A 308 -7.42 -14.02 -13.83
N ASP A 309 -7.95 -12.81 -14.08
CA ASP A 309 -8.97 -12.22 -13.22
C ASP A 309 -10.27 -13.04 -13.27
N ALA A 310 -10.70 -13.50 -14.45
CA ALA A 310 -11.87 -14.37 -14.57
C ALA A 310 -11.73 -15.66 -13.75
N PHE A 311 -10.53 -16.25 -13.73
CA PHE A 311 -10.20 -17.35 -12.83
C PHE A 311 -10.34 -16.95 -11.36
N LEU A 312 -9.70 -15.85 -10.94
CA LEU A 312 -9.70 -15.38 -9.56
C LEU A 312 -11.12 -15.07 -9.05
N VAL A 313 -11.94 -14.41 -9.85
CA VAL A 313 -13.35 -14.11 -9.52
C VAL A 313 -14.15 -15.41 -9.31
N LYS A 314 -14.02 -16.39 -10.22
CA LYS A 314 -14.69 -17.69 -10.08
C LYS A 314 -14.21 -18.42 -8.83
N ALA A 315 -12.89 -18.42 -8.59
CA ALA A 315 -12.31 -19.07 -7.42
C ALA A 315 -12.80 -18.44 -6.11
N LYS A 316 -12.85 -17.10 -6.03
CA LYS A 316 -13.38 -16.35 -4.89
C LYS A 316 -14.84 -16.70 -4.60
N ALA A 317 -15.67 -16.78 -5.63
CA ALA A 317 -17.07 -17.14 -5.49
C ALA A 317 -17.25 -18.61 -5.03
N SER A 318 -16.37 -19.51 -5.47
CA SER A 318 -16.47 -20.94 -5.14
C SER A 318 -15.98 -21.30 -3.73
N ASP A 319 -14.96 -20.61 -3.22
CA ASP A 319 -14.34 -20.89 -1.91
C ASP A 319 -13.80 -19.59 -1.29
N PRO A 320 -14.69 -18.67 -0.84
CA PRO A 320 -14.27 -17.37 -0.34
C PRO A 320 -13.38 -17.46 0.91
N GLN A 321 -13.55 -18.52 1.71
CA GLN A 321 -12.76 -18.74 2.92
C GLN A 321 -11.30 -19.05 2.60
N ARG A 322 -11.02 -19.78 1.51
CA ARG A 322 -9.65 -20.16 1.10
C ARG A 322 -9.09 -19.29 -0.02
N PHE A 323 -9.90 -18.42 -0.60
CA PHE A 323 -9.48 -17.51 -1.66
C PHE A 323 -8.23 -16.68 -1.32
N PRO A 324 -8.04 -16.18 -0.07
CA PRO A 324 -6.83 -15.46 0.26
C PRO A 324 -5.54 -16.29 0.16
N ASP A 325 -5.63 -17.61 0.32
CA ASP A 325 -4.49 -18.52 0.13
C ASP A 325 -4.08 -18.59 -1.34
N LEU A 326 -5.07 -18.78 -2.23
CA LEU A 326 -4.89 -18.80 -3.68
C LEU A 326 -4.36 -17.45 -4.19
N SER A 327 -4.95 -16.35 -3.74
CA SER A 327 -4.51 -15.00 -4.10
C SER A 327 -3.05 -14.77 -3.70
N LEU A 328 -2.64 -15.19 -2.50
CA LEU A 328 -1.26 -15.09 -2.07
C LEU A 328 -0.33 -15.92 -2.96
N ALA A 329 -0.71 -17.16 -3.30
CA ALA A 329 0.06 -18.00 -4.21
C ALA A 329 0.26 -17.31 -5.59
N VAL A 330 -0.82 -16.77 -6.17
CA VAL A 330 -0.76 -16.03 -7.43
C VAL A 330 0.15 -14.80 -7.31
N ILE A 331 0.02 -13.99 -6.25
CA ILE A 331 0.89 -12.82 -6.00
C ILE A 331 2.38 -13.22 -5.99
N LYS A 332 2.73 -14.34 -5.33
CA LYS A 332 4.12 -14.83 -5.30
C LYS A 332 4.63 -15.25 -6.68
N LEU A 333 3.74 -15.66 -7.58
CA LEU A 333 4.07 -16.06 -8.95
C LEU A 333 4.12 -14.88 -9.93
N LEU A 334 3.36 -13.79 -9.67
CA LEU A 334 3.40 -12.55 -10.47
C LEU A 334 4.79 -11.88 -10.41
N GLY A 335 5.39 -11.85 -9.22
CA GLY A 335 6.65 -11.15 -8.97
C GLY A 335 6.45 -9.81 -8.26
N ALA A 336 7.57 -9.15 -7.93
CA ALA A 336 7.55 -7.87 -7.21
C ALA A 336 7.30 -6.69 -8.17
N GLY A 337 6.66 -5.64 -7.65
CA GLY A 337 6.67 -4.34 -8.32
C GLY A 337 8.02 -3.65 -8.20
N GLU A 338 8.33 -2.81 -9.17
CA GLU A 338 9.56 -2.01 -9.19
C GLU A 338 9.29 -0.59 -9.69
N TYR A 339 10.18 0.33 -9.35
CA TYR A 339 10.21 1.66 -9.93
C TYR A 339 11.12 1.67 -11.15
N VAL A 340 10.66 2.28 -12.23
CA VAL A 340 11.47 2.49 -13.46
C VAL A 340 11.37 3.93 -13.88
N ALA A 341 12.45 4.49 -14.43
CA ALA A 341 12.40 5.80 -15.07
C ALA A 341 11.82 5.67 -16.47
N GLU A 342 11.08 6.69 -16.89
CA GLU A 342 10.57 6.81 -18.26
C GLU A 342 11.05 8.13 -18.87
N ALA A 343 11.63 8.03 -20.06
CA ALA A 343 12.01 9.18 -20.87
C ALA A 343 10.80 9.73 -21.63
N PRO A 344 10.77 11.05 -21.94
CA PRO A 344 9.72 11.62 -22.77
C PRO A 344 9.59 10.91 -24.12
N GLY A 345 8.38 10.49 -24.47
CA GLY A 345 8.09 9.79 -25.74
C GLY A 345 8.35 8.28 -25.73
N GLU A 346 8.90 7.73 -24.65
CA GLU A 346 8.96 6.28 -24.45
C GLU A 346 7.71 5.75 -23.74
N THR A 347 7.53 4.44 -23.74
CA THR A 347 6.44 3.78 -23.01
C THR A 347 7.04 2.75 -22.06
N ALA A 348 6.94 3.03 -20.76
CA ALA A 348 7.35 2.06 -19.75
C ALA A 348 6.47 0.79 -19.80
N PRO A 349 6.97 -0.35 -19.29
CA PRO A 349 6.13 -1.51 -19.02
C PRO A 349 4.94 -1.13 -18.14
N GLY A 350 3.78 -1.72 -18.39
CA GLY A 350 2.60 -1.50 -17.53
C GLY A 350 2.69 -2.22 -16.18
N HIS A 351 1.61 -2.11 -15.41
CA HIS A 351 1.37 -2.80 -14.15
C HIS A 351 0.39 -3.95 -14.37
N PHE A 352 0.89 -5.17 -14.57
CA PHE A 352 0.11 -6.36 -14.89
C PHE A 352 -1.06 -6.60 -13.93
N GLY A 353 -0.82 -6.54 -12.61
CA GLY A 353 -1.86 -6.79 -11.61
C GLY A 353 -3.00 -5.77 -11.58
N LEU A 354 -2.77 -4.56 -12.09
CA LEU A 354 -3.76 -3.48 -12.13
C LEU A 354 -4.33 -3.25 -13.53
N ALA A 355 -3.81 -3.98 -14.54
CA ALA A 355 -4.12 -3.79 -15.95
C ALA A 355 -4.03 -2.32 -16.44
N VAL A 356 -3.06 -1.57 -15.92
CA VAL A 356 -2.80 -0.17 -16.32
C VAL A 356 -1.41 -0.03 -16.92
N LYS A 357 -1.25 0.86 -17.91
CA LYS A 357 0.07 1.17 -18.51
C LYS A 357 0.72 2.38 -17.85
N ASP A 358 -0.02 3.49 -17.77
CA ASP A 358 0.48 4.75 -17.23
C ASP A 358 0.23 4.80 -15.71
N TYR A 359 1.12 4.23 -14.91
CA TYR A 359 0.97 4.22 -13.45
C TYR A 359 2.23 4.72 -12.74
N ALA A 360 2.05 5.65 -11.81
CA ALA A 360 3.07 6.21 -10.96
C ALA A 360 2.53 6.34 -9.53
N HIS A 361 3.37 6.31 -8.51
CA HIS A 361 2.93 6.68 -7.17
C HIS A 361 3.02 8.19 -6.97
N SER A 362 1.91 8.82 -6.57
CA SER A 362 1.79 10.27 -6.41
C SER A 362 0.90 10.73 -5.26
N THR A 363 0.31 9.81 -4.50
CA THR A 363 -0.77 10.08 -3.54
C THR A 363 -0.37 9.92 -2.07
N ALA A 364 0.88 9.59 -1.76
CA ALA A 364 1.35 9.38 -0.39
C ALA A 364 2.75 9.98 -0.09
N PRO A 365 2.96 11.29 -0.31
CA PRO A 365 4.28 11.92 -0.22
C PRO A 365 4.83 12.06 1.21
N ASN A 366 4.03 11.92 2.29
CA ASN A 366 4.57 11.89 3.64
C ASN A 366 5.39 10.62 3.93
N ARG A 367 5.12 9.54 3.19
CA ARG A 367 5.69 8.20 3.45
C ARG A 367 6.38 7.55 2.26
N ARG A 368 6.39 8.19 1.09
CA ARG A 368 7.09 7.69 -0.11
C ARG A 368 7.82 8.82 -0.85
N TYR A 369 9.11 8.63 -1.05
CA TYR A 369 9.98 9.59 -1.74
C TYR A 369 9.72 9.64 -3.24
N SER A 370 9.23 8.55 -3.84
CA SER A 370 8.73 8.53 -5.23
C SER A 370 7.65 9.58 -5.47
N ASP A 371 6.76 9.74 -4.51
CA ASP A 371 5.61 10.66 -4.58
C ASP A 371 6.10 12.11 -4.40
N LEU A 372 7.10 12.34 -3.55
CA LEU A 372 7.76 13.65 -3.41
C LEU A 372 8.52 14.06 -4.69
N ILE A 373 9.23 13.11 -5.34
CA ILE A 373 9.85 13.34 -6.66
C ILE A 373 8.77 13.70 -7.69
N THR A 374 7.69 12.92 -7.75
CA THR A 374 6.57 13.16 -8.66
C THR A 374 5.93 14.53 -8.42
N GLN A 375 5.76 14.93 -7.15
CA GLN A 375 5.22 16.23 -6.78
C GLN A 375 6.12 17.39 -7.26
N ARG A 376 7.45 17.24 -7.14
CA ARG A 376 8.42 18.22 -7.67
C ARG A 376 8.32 18.35 -9.19
N LEU A 377 8.22 17.22 -9.89
CA LEU A 377 8.03 17.19 -11.35
C LEU A 377 6.71 17.88 -11.76
N LEU A 378 5.60 17.57 -11.08
CA LEU A 378 4.30 18.19 -11.33
C LEU A 378 4.35 19.70 -11.16
N LYS A 379 4.94 20.20 -10.06
CA LYS A 379 5.01 21.63 -9.78
C LYS A 379 5.85 22.37 -10.82
N ALA A 380 6.99 21.81 -11.23
CA ALA A 380 7.77 22.37 -12.32
C ALA A 380 7.00 22.39 -13.65
N ALA A 381 6.29 21.31 -13.97
CA ALA A 381 5.47 21.22 -15.20
C ALA A 381 4.29 22.21 -15.20
N LEU A 382 3.66 22.44 -14.05
CA LEU A 382 2.59 23.42 -13.86
C LEU A 382 3.09 24.86 -14.07
N ALA A 383 4.28 25.16 -13.56
CA ALA A 383 4.92 26.46 -13.70
C ALA A 383 5.58 26.68 -15.08
N GLY A 384 5.64 25.64 -15.93
CA GLY A 384 6.34 25.70 -17.23
C GLY A 384 7.87 25.82 -17.09
N HIS A 385 8.42 25.41 -15.95
CA HIS A 385 9.86 25.40 -15.71
C HIS A 385 10.54 24.20 -16.39
N ALA A 386 11.85 24.05 -16.22
CA ALA A 386 12.56 22.83 -16.59
C ALA A 386 12.33 21.74 -15.53
N ALA A 387 12.40 20.46 -15.95
CA ALA A 387 12.30 19.36 -15.01
C ALA A 387 13.43 19.42 -13.96
N PRO A 388 13.13 19.33 -12.65
CA PRO A 388 14.13 19.38 -11.59
C PRO A 388 15.05 18.16 -11.55
N TYR A 389 14.71 17.10 -12.29
CA TYR A 389 15.48 15.86 -12.39
C TYR A 389 15.66 15.49 -13.86
N GLY A 390 16.89 15.14 -14.23
CA GLY A 390 17.18 14.56 -15.55
C GLY A 390 16.84 13.08 -15.61
N TYR A 391 16.68 12.51 -16.82
CA TYR A 391 16.35 11.09 -17.00
C TYR A 391 17.37 10.15 -16.32
N ALA A 392 18.67 10.36 -16.53
CA ALA A 392 19.72 9.53 -15.92
C ALA A 392 19.72 9.58 -14.38
N GLU A 393 19.36 10.74 -13.82
CA GLU A 393 19.19 10.87 -12.37
C GLU A 393 17.95 10.10 -11.90
N LEU A 394 16.83 10.20 -12.61
CA LEU A 394 15.62 9.43 -12.30
C LEU A 394 15.83 7.93 -12.43
N GLU A 395 16.66 7.45 -13.37
CA GLU A 395 17.00 6.03 -13.51
C GLU A 395 17.76 5.52 -12.29
N THR A 396 18.74 6.31 -11.83
CA THR A 396 19.49 6.03 -10.60
C THR A 396 18.56 6.03 -9.39
N LEU A 397 17.66 7.02 -9.30
CA LEU A 397 16.67 7.12 -8.22
C LEU A 397 15.68 5.96 -8.25
N ALA A 398 15.17 5.54 -9.41
CA ALA A 398 14.24 4.43 -9.54
C ALA A 398 14.85 3.10 -9.07
N THR A 399 16.13 2.88 -9.38
CA THR A 399 16.89 1.72 -8.88
C THR A 399 17.02 1.77 -7.36
N HIS A 400 17.38 2.93 -6.81
CA HIS A 400 17.51 3.14 -5.36
C HIS A 400 16.18 2.98 -4.60
N LEU A 401 15.10 3.57 -5.11
CA LEU A 401 13.74 3.43 -4.58
C LEU A 401 13.32 1.96 -4.50
N SER A 402 13.57 1.19 -5.57
CA SER A 402 13.24 -0.24 -5.60
C SER A 402 14.10 -1.05 -4.62
N ALA A 403 15.38 -0.72 -4.48
CA ALA A 403 16.28 -1.37 -3.53
C ALA A 403 15.84 -1.10 -2.08
N GLN A 404 15.50 0.15 -1.75
CA GLN A 404 15.11 0.53 -0.39
C GLN A 404 13.70 0.07 -0.02
N GLU A 405 12.74 0.06 -0.94
CA GLU A 405 11.45 -0.59 -0.72
C GLU A 405 11.64 -2.08 -0.37
N ASN A 406 12.55 -2.77 -1.09
CA ASN A 406 12.89 -4.15 -0.78
C ASN A 406 13.59 -4.31 0.58
N ALA A 407 14.42 -3.36 0.99
CA ALA A 407 15.05 -3.35 2.31
C ALA A 407 14.01 -3.18 3.43
N ALA A 408 13.14 -2.18 3.30
CA ALA A 408 12.02 -1.90 4.23
C ALA A 408 11.11 -3.12 4.37
N ASN A 409 10.64 -3.69 3.25
CA ASN A 409 9.81 -4.91 3.22
C ASN A 409 10.49 -6.14 3.85
N LYS A 410 11.82 -6.16 3.98
CA LYS A 410 12.53 -7.22 4.71
C LYS A 410 12.62 -6.91 6.21
N VAL A 411 12.74 -5.65 6.61
CA VAL A 411 12.65 -5.23 8.02
C VAL A 411 11.28 -5.57 8.57
N GLU A 412 10.22 -5.06 7.95
CA GLU A 412 8.83 -5.24 8.40
C GLU A 412 8.50 -6.72 8.54
N ARG A 413 8.86 -7.52 7.54
CA ARG A 413 8.67 -8.97 7.56
C ARG A 413 9.49 -9.68 8.64
N GLN A 414 10.73 -9.27 8.90
CA GLN A 414 11.52 -9.87 9.98
C GLN A 414 10.87 -9.59 11.33
N VAL A 415 10.47 -8.35 11.59
CA VAL A 415 9.83 -7.97 12.86
C VAL A 415 8.45 -8.62 13.00
N ALA A 416 7.67 -8.72 11.92
CA ALA A 416 6.42 -9.47 11.90
C ALA A 416 6.62 -10.97 12.18
N LYS A 417 7.67 -11.58 11.65
CA LYS A 417 8.03 -12.97 11.99
C LYS A 417 8.51 -13.12 13.43
N SER A 418 9.20 -12.12 13.97
CA SER A 418 9.63 -12.08 15.37
C SER A 418 8.43 -11.97 16.31
N ALA A 419 7.45 -11.15 15.95
CA ALA A 419 6.15 -11.05 16.61
C ALA A 419 5.41 -12.40 16.60
N ALA A 420 5.32 -13.03 15.42
CA ALA A 420 4.72 -14.35 15.29
C ALA A 420 5.46 -15.43 16.09
N ALA A 421 6.80 -15.38 16.15
CA ALA A 421 7.62 -16.29 16.95
C ALA A 421 7.31 -16.15 18.46
N LEU A 422 7.17 -14.92 18.97
CA LEU A 422 6.75 -14.67 20.36
C LEU A 422 5.37 -15.28 20.65
N LEU A 423 4.42 -15.15 19.70
CA LEU A 423 3.08 -15.73 19.85
C LEU A 423 3.09 -17.27 19.84
N LEU A 424 3.97 -17.88 19.04
CA LEU A 424 4.04 -19.33 18.86
C LEU A 424 5.00 -20.06 19.84
N GLU A 425 5.79 -19.34 20.62
CA GLU A 425 6.81 -19.93 21.51
C GLU A 425 6.23 -20.98 22.46
N ALA A 426 5.06 -20.70 23.05
CA ALA A 426 4.37 -21.62 23.95
C ALA A 426 3.71 -22.83 23.25
N ARG A 427 3.73 -22.87 21.91
CA ARG A 427 3.01 -23.86 21.08
C ARG A 427 3.95 -24.82 20.34
N ILE A 428 5.23 -24.83 20.69
CA ILE A 428 6.21 -25.77 20.12
C ILE A 428 5.74 -27.20 20.32
N GLY A 429 5.81 -28.01 19.25
CA GLY A 429 5.31 -29.38 19.22
C GLY A 429 3.86 -29.53 18.75
N GLU A 430 3.07 -28.45 18.67
CA GLU A 430 1.72 -28.49 18.11
C GLU A 430 1.72 -28.70 16.59
N GLN A 431 0.59 -29.21 16.08
CA GLN A 431 0.39 -29.49 14.66
C GLN A 431 -0.62 -28.51 14.05
N PHE A 432 -0.36 -28.14 12.81
CA PHE A 432 -1.12 -27.13 12.08
C PHE A 432 -1.36 -27.59 10.64
N ASP A 433 -2.54 -27.26 10.12
CA ASP A 433 -2.77 -27.32 8.68
C ASP A 433 -2.21 -26.04 8.03
N ALA A 434 -1.49 -26.21 6.92
CA ALA A 434 -0.77 -25.15 6.24
C ALA A 434 -0.78 -25.35 4.72
N PHE A 435 -0.35 -24.33 3.99
CA PHE A 435 -0.10 -24.42 2.55
C PHE A 435 1.24 -23.77 2.19
N VAL A 436 1.83 -24.21 1.09
CA VAL A 436 3.15 -23.76 0.62
C VAL A 436 3.03 -22.38 0.00
N THR A 437 3.73 -21.40 0.58
CA THR A 437 3.82 -20.02 0.08
C THR A 437 5.11 -19.75 -0.70
N GLY A 438 6.06 -20.68 -0.67
CA GLY A 438 7.31 -20.60 -1.43
C GLY A 438 8.01 -21.95 -1.50
N ALA A 439 8.54 -22.30 -2.67
CA ALA A 439 9.39 -23.47 -2.89
C ALA A 439 10.53 -23.05 -3.84
N ALA A 440 11.77 -23.11 -3.35
CA ALA A 440 12.97 -22.74 -4.10
C ALA A 440 14.20 -23.44 -3.50
N GLU A 441 15.35 -23.38 -4.17
CA GLU A 441 16.62 -23.96 -3.67
C GLU A 441 16.99 -23.45 -2.27
N LYS A 442 16.68 -22.18 -1.98
CA LYS A 442 16.91 -21.56 -0.67
C LYS A 442 16.02 -22.09 0.45
N GLY A 443 14.95 -22.83 0.13
CA GLY A 443 14.04 -23.45 1.09
C GLY A 443 12.58 -23.46 0.65
N THR A 444 11.76 -24.08 1.50
CA THR A 444 10.31 -24.15 1.36
C THR A 444 9.65 -23.47 2.54
N TRP A 445 8.63 -22.66 2.29
CA TRP A 445 7.87 -21.91 3.29
C TRP A 445 6.40 -22.30 3.24
N VAL A 446 5.78 -22.32 4.42
CA VAL A 446 4.36 -22.58 4.58
C VAL A 446 3.71 -21.49 5.42
N ARG A 447 2.47 -21.14 5.09
CA ARG A 447 1.61 -20.31 5.95
C ARG A 447 0.55 -21.19 6.62
N LEU A 448 0.36 -21.00 7.92
CA LEU A 448 -0.69 -21.70 8.67
C LEU A 448 -2.07 -21.16 8.28
N LEU A 449 -3.09 -22.03 8.27
CA LEU A 449 -4.44 -21.66 7.80
C LEU A 449 -5.20 -20.81 8.82
N ARG A 450 -5.09 -21.13 10.12
CA ARG A 450 -5.87 -20.45 11.18
C ARG A 450 -5.17 -19.25 11.78
N ILE A 451 -3.85 -19.21 11.68
CA ILE A 451 -3.02 -18.13 12.22
C ILE A 451 -2.21 -17.66 11.03
N PRO A 452 -2.28 -16.39 10.62
CA PRO A 452 -1.62 -15.89 9.41
C PRO A 452 -0.09 -15.78 9.57
N VAL A 453 0.57 -16.85 10.00
CA VAL A 453 2.00 -16.96 10.29
C VAL A 453 2.66 -17.83 9.24
N GLU A 454 3.78 -17.36 8.71
CA GLU A 454 4.63 -18.08 7.76
C GLU A 454 5.92 -18.56 8.43
N GLY A 455 6.29 -19.83 8.19
CA GLY A 455 7.55 -20.40 8.64
C GLY A 455 8.19 -21.31 7.59
N ARG A 456 9.42 -21.76 7.85
CA ARG A 456 10.20 -22.61 6.96
C ARG A 456 9.93 -24.09 7.25
N VAL A 457 9.82 -24.91 6.21
CA VAL A 457 9.77 -26.37 6.34
C VAL A 457 11.20 -26.92 6.28
N MET A 458 11.64 -27.55 7.36
CA MET A 458 12.99 -28.07 7.55
C MET A 458 13.15 -29.51 7.07
N ALA A 459 12.05 -30.27 7.00
CA ALA A 459 12.04 -31.66 6.56
C ALA A 459 10.71 -32.04 5.91
N GLY A 460 10.76 -32.89 4.88
CA GLY A 460 9.58 -33.35 4.13
C GLY A 460 9.06 -32.33 3.12
N PHE A 461 9.93 -31.47 2.61
CA PHE A 461 9.61 -30.44 1.62
C PHE A 461 9.81 -30.90 0.17
N GLU A 462 10.27 -32.12 -0.04
CA GLU A 462 10.53 -32.67 -1.36
C GLU A 462 9.23 -32.85 -2.16
N GLY A 463 9.26 -32.43 -3.42
CA GLY A 463 8.14 -32.59 -4.36
C GLY A 463 6.93 -31.70 -4.07
N VAL A 464 7.09 -30.64 -3.27
CA VAL A 464 6.04 -29.64 -3.05
C VAL A 464 6.35 -28.32 -3.77
N ASP A 465 5.32 -27.66 -4.28
CA ASP A 465 5.41 -26.34 -4.89
C ASP A 465 4.36 -25.39 -4.30
N VAL A 466 4.46 -24.10 -4.62
CA VAL A 466 3.54 -23.05 -4.22
C VAL A 466 2.10 -23.45 -4.53
N GLY A 467 1.23 -23.33 -3.52
CA GLY A 467 -0.18 -23.73 -3.57
C GLY A 467 -0.48 -25.09 -2.92
N ASP A 468 0.52 -25.98 -2.77
CA ASP A 468 0.30 -27.30 -2.17
C ASP A 468 -0.11 -27.22 -0.69
N ARG A 469 -0.94 -28.16 -0.24
CA ARG A 469 -1.40 -28.26 1.15
C ARG A 469 -0.67 -29.36 1.92
N MET A 470 -0.36 -29.09 3.18
CA MET A 470 0.28 -30.06 4.06
C MET A 470 -0.06 -29.83 5.53
N ARG A 471 0.15 -30.86 6.34
CA ARG A 471 0.15 -30.74 7.79
C ARG A 471 1.59 -30.62 8.28
N VAL A 472 1.80 -29.70 9.21
CA VAL A 472 3.12 -29.41 9.76
C VAL A 472 3.11 -29.44 11.29
N GLN A 473 4.23 -29.78 11.90
CA GLN A 473 4.48 -29.64 13.34
C GLN A 473 5.49 -28.53 13.59
N LEU A 474 5.20 -27.63 14.53
CA LEU A 474 6.13 -26.59 14.96
C LEU A 474 7.31 -27.22 15.72
N LEU A 475 8.53 -26.99 15.25
CA LEU A 475 9.76 -27.54 15.83
C LEU A 475 10.45 -26.56 16.77
N SER A 476 10.60 -25.32 16.32
CA SER A 476 11.34 -24.29 17.04
C SER A 476 10.93 -22.90 16.56
N VAL A 477 11.15 -21.92 17.43
CA VAL A 477 11.09 -20.50 17.09
C VAL A 477 12.38 -19.81 17.52
N ASP A 478 12.79 -18.80 16.76
CA ASP A 478 13.87 -17.87 17.12
C ASP A 478 13.30 -16.46 16.96
N VAL A 479 13.00 -15.83 18.09
CA VAL A 479 12.42 -14.48 18.13
C VAL A 479 13.38 -13.44 17.56
N GLU A 480 14.67 -13.56 17.84
CA GLU A 480 15.68 -12.57 17.44
C GLU A 480 15.84 -12.52 15.91
N ARG A 481 15.76 -13.69 15.27
CA ARG A 481 15.90 -13.83 13.81
C ARG A 481 14.56 -13.86 13.09
N GLY A 482 13.45 -13.97 13.82
CA GLY A 482 12.12 -14.21 13.25
C GLY A 482 12.04 -15.55 12.52
N PHE A 483 12.69 -16.60 13.04
CA PHE A 483 12.60 -17.94 12.44
C PHE A 483 11.51 -18.75 13.12
N ILE A 484 10.76 -19.48 12.31
CA ILE A 484 9.67 -20.35 12.74
C ILE A 484 9.84 -21.60 11.88
N ASP A 485 10.24 -22.70 12.52
CA ASP A 485 10.63 -23.91 11.82
C ASP A 485 9.58 -24.99 11.98
N PHE A 486 9.21 -25.59 10.86
CA PHE A 486 8.21 -26.64 10.77
C PHE A 486 8.84 -27.92 10.19
N LYS A 487 8.26 -29.07 10.51
CA LYS A 487 8.42 -30.29 9.70
C LYS A 487 7.07 -30.75 9.20
N ARG A 488 7.04 -31.37 8.02
CA ARG A 488 5.84 -32.04 7.52
C ARG A 488 5.49 -33.26 8.38
N ILE A 489 4.20 -33.48 8.61
CA ILE A 489 3.65 -34.65 9.28
C ILE A 489 2.67 -35.35 8.34
N GLY A 490 2.90 -36.63 8.07
CA GLY A 490 2.02 -37.46 7.26
C GLY A 490 2.08 -37.19 5.74
N PRO A 491 1.33 -37.96 4.94
CA PRO A 491 1.18 -37.70 3.51
C PRO A 491 0.52 -36.33 3.26
N ASN A 492 0.61 -35.81 2.03
CA ASN A 492 -0.07 -34.54 1.70
C ASN A 492 -1.55 -34.69 2.05
N LEU A 493 -2.14 -33.63 2.63
CA LEU A 493 -3.59 -33.53 2.64
C LEU A 493 -4.00 -33.60 1.17
N GLN A 494 -4.75 -34.64 0.79
CA GLN A 494 -5.02 -34.93 -0.62
C GLN A 494 -5.44 -33.66 -1.36
N ARG A 495 -4.85 -33.46 -2.56
CA ARG A 495 -5.44 -32.64 -3.62
C ARG A 495 -6.89 -33.11 -3.73
N ARG A 496 -7.87 -32.24 -3.45
CA ARG A 496 -9.30 -32.59 -3.26
C ARG A 496 -9.67 -33.87 -4.01
N GLU A 497 -9.95 -34.95 -3.27
CA GLU A 497 -10.77 -36.02 -3.82
C GLU A 497 -12.22 -35.50 -3.89
N ARG A 498 -12.64 -35.27 -5.15
CA ARG A 498 -14.01 -35.14 -5.69
C ARG A 498 -14.85 -33.91 -5.31
#